data_AF-A0A342RZP9-F1
#
_entry.id   AF-A0A342RZP9-F1
#
_cell.length_a   1.000
_cell.length_b   1.000
_cell.length_c   1.000
_cell.angle_alpha   90.00
_cell.angle_beta   90.00
_cell.angle_gamma   90.00
#
_symmetry.space_group_name_H-M   'P 1'
#
loop_
_entity.id
_entity.type
_entity.pdbx_description
1 polymer ?
#
loop_
_entity_poly.entity_id
_entity_poly.type
_entity_poly.pdbx_seq_one_letter_code
_entity_poly.pdbx_strand_id
1 'polypeptide(L)'
;MSFFNLMLIRNLFNSNLVIQNQLPSVNITLNQNPLAYDNSNNKTNKSNILYVVGSKNDSLNISINSLGQKKLLSRHFIIKLFNKYWQETIFLSQPSLTSDYYSNKLKSDGISVYKNRYRKFLFDFSKALIAGRIEANLDKAIEIDTINNNTTEIKYTWRKGLNFSLPTNFSNLLYYKRQLNFPNPYQLALMKKLQQNKLPVFAVINNFNQVIVAQPPDELISKKSLTDQIYQFYYDCFLLEKDHKTAYEGLFFINSQDAIEYKEYIYNNYRNSSKYMNLNIFATGLDFYYKLVRTSTSKVQFHLIPDLKELGNLIYKYQYNKNIAFHNHQKRGKYSFKGQPIYLIQPVLSKNKQTKETSLVNYTYELAQNGKKQVYEAVFMNYEVALLAWNKFIQQNNNYRLPVKPNILIYNLEDFLKFHEDENSNNIDKKNFLFIPTKESYEFIKDNISKASQRYFPHTFHSQFLRFQIITKRIIWSLTSRQPINW
;
A
#
# COMPACT_ATOMS: atom_id res chain seq x y z
N MET A 1 -28.73 6.48 -16.25
CA MET A 1 -28.66 7.52 -15.20
C MET A 1 -27.24 8.08 -14.93
N SER A 2 -26.13 7.36 -15.21
CA SER A 2 -24.77 7.88 -14.90
C SER A 2 -24.20 8.86 -15.92
N PHE A 3 -24.56 8.74 -17.21
CA PHE A 3 -23.99 9.58 -18.28
C PHE A 3 -24.46 11.05 -18.21
N PHE A 4 -25.73 11.26 -17.85
CA PHE A 4 -26.32 12.60 -17.76
C PHE A 4 -25.71 13.41 -16.62
N ASN A 5 -25.43 12.77 -15.47
CA ASN A 5 -24.74 13.42 -14.34
C ASN A 5 -23.28 13.77 -14.66
N LEU A 6 -22.59 12.94 -15.45
CA LEU A 6 -21.21 13.19 -15.86
C LEU A 6 -21.13 14.38 -16.84
N MET A 7 -22.11 14.50 -17.74
CA MET A 7 -22.23 15.66 -18.64
C MET A 7 -22.59 16.95 -17.91
N LEU A 8 -23.48 16.87 -16.91
CA LEU A 8 -23.91 18.02 -16.12
C LEU A 8 -22.77 18.57 -15.24
N ILE A 9 -21.96 17.68 -14.66
CA ILE A 9 -20.73 18.04 -13.95
C ILE A 9 -19.74 18.70 -14.91
N ARG A 10 -19.50 18.12 -16.11
CA ARG A 10 -18.59 18.70 -17.11
C ARG A 10 -19.03 20.10 -17.59
N ASN A 11 -20.34 20.32 -17.79
CA ASN A 11 -20.86 21.62 -18.20
C ASN A 11 -20.77 22.68 -17.10
N LEU A 12 -21.04 22.32 -15.84
CA LEU A 12 -20.89 23.24 -14.70
C LEU A 12 -19.44 23.71 -14.53
N PHE A 13 -18.45 22.83 -14.73
CA PHE A 13 -17.04 23.19 -14.62
C PHE A 13 -16.51 23.99 -15.83
N ASN A 14 -16.94 23.67 -17.06
CA ASN A 14 -16.56 24.46 -18.24
C ASN A 14 -17.12 25.89 -18.20
N SER A 15 -18.33 26.08 -17.66
CA SER A 15 -18.94 27.41 -17.53
C SER A 15 -18.19 28.32 -16.54
N ASN A 16 -17.58 27.77 -15.49
CA ASN A 16 -16.79 28.54 -14.51
C ASN A 16 -15.39 28.94 -15.04
N LEU A 17 -14.81 28.17 -15.96
CA LEU A 17 -13.53 28.51 -16.60
C LEU A 17 -13.65 29.69 -17.59
N VAL A 18 -14.81 29.84 -18.24
CA VAL A 18 -15.05 30.96 -19.17
C VAL A 18 -15.23 32.30 -18.44
N ILE A 19 -15.78 32.28 -17.22
CA ILE A 19 -16.01 33.50 -16.41
C ILE A 19 -14.69 34.08 -15.86
N GLN A 20 -13.66 33.27 -15.62
CA GLN A 20 -12.36 33.76 -15.15
C GLN A 20 -11.52 34.47 -16.23
N ASN A 21 -11.85 34.29 -17.52
CA ASN A 21 -11.08 34.86 -18.64
C ASN A 21 -11.65 36.18 -19.19
N GLN A 22 -12.67 36.78 -18.56
CA GLN A 22 -13.37 37.96 -19.09
C GLN A 22 -13.40 39.21 -18.18
N LEU A 23 -12.59 39.29 -17.13
CA LEU A 23 -12.48 40.51 -16.32
C LEU A 23 -11.25 41.35 -16.77
N PRO A 24 -11.44 42.59 -17.25
CA PRO A 24 -10.35 43.43 -17.73
C PRO A 24 -9.50 43.97 -16.57
N SER A 25 -8.20 44.03 -16.80
CA SER A 25 -7.18 44.60 -15.93
C SER A 25 -7.45 46.09 -15.68
N VAL A 26 -7.84 46.46 -14.47
CA VAL A 26 -7.86 47.86 -14.01
C VAL A 26 -6.47 48.21 -13.48
N ASN A 27 -5.74 49.02 -14.25
CA ASN A 27 -4.51 49.68 -13.82
C ASN A 27 -4.86 50.79 -12.82
N ILE A 28 -4.29 50.73 -11.61
CA ILE A 28 -4.27 51.85 -10.66
C ILE A 28 -2.82 52.28 -10.49
N THR A 29 -2.54 53.52 -10.89
CA THR A 29 -1.26 54.22 -10.75
C THR A 29 -1.00 54.57 -9.28
N LEU A 30 0.17 54.15 -8.78
CA LEU A 30 0.68 54.49 -7.45
C LEU A 30 1.48 55.79 -7.53
N ASN A 31 1.02 56.84 -6.84
CA ASN A 31 1.85 57.99 -6.52
C ASN A 31 2.84 57.62 -5.42
N GLN A 32 4.11 57.83 -5.73
CA GLN A 32 5.26 57.59 -4.89
C GLN A 32 5.36 58.64 -3.77
N ASN A 33 5.81 58.20 -2.60
CA ASN A 33 6.69 59.01 -1.76
C ASN A 33 7.79 58.09 -1.21
N PRO A 34 9.07 58.42 -1.44
CA PRO A 34 10.19 57.63 -0.96
C PRO A 34 10.60 58.10 0.44
N LEU A 35 11.12 57.19 1.26
CA LEU A 35 12.42 57.33 1.95
C LEU A 35 12.64 56.19 2.97
N ALA A 36 13.91 55.80 3.05
CA ALA A 36 14.58 54.93 4.04
C ALA A 36 14.54 53.40 3.80
N TYR A 37 15.52 52.95 3.02
CA TYR A 37 16.52 51.91 3.34
C TYR A 37 16.33 51.17 4.67
N ASP A 38 16.20 49.83 4.66
CA ASP A 38 17.36 48.96 4.88
C ASP A 38 17.11 47.48 4.53
N ASN A 39 18.21 46.80 4.19
CA ASN A 39 18.31 45.44 3.67
C ASN A 39 17.94 44.35 4.68
N SER A 40 17.19 43.32 4.24
CA SER A 40 17.66 41.92 4.33
C SER A 40 16.72 40.95 3.62
N ASN A 41 17.34 40.02 2.91
CA ASN A 41 16.72 38.95 2.13
C ASN A 41 15.92 37.98 3.00
N ASN A 42 14.66 37.73 2.61
CA ASN A 42 14.10 36.38 2.51
C ASN A 42 12.79 36.40 1.71
N LYS A 43 12.83 35.81 0.51
CA LYS A 43 11.66 35.55 -0.33
C LYS A 43 10.90 34.35 0.24
N THR A 44 9.80 34.62 0.93
CA THR A 44 8.74 33.63 1.18
C THR A 44 7.43 34.19 0.65
N ASN A 45 6.78 33.43 -0.23
CA ASN A 45 5.46 33.71 -0.77
C ASN A 45 4.46 34.00 0.36
N LYS A 46 4.01 35.26 0.45
CA LYS A 46 2.97 35.69 1.37
C LYS A 46 1.62 35.15 0.89
N SER A 47 1.17 34.03 1.45
CA SER A 47 -0.26 33.81 1.62
C SER A 47 -0.73 34.74 2.73
N ASN A 48 -1.73 35.59 2.46
CA ASN A 48 -2.35 36.46 3.45
C ASN A 48 -2.99 35.61 4.56
N ILE A 49 -2.23 35.34 5.62
CA ILE A 49 -2.73 34.82 6.89
C ILE A 49 -2.75 36.03 7.84
N LEU A 50 -3.96 36.48 8.17
CA LEU A 50 -4.22 37.44 9.23
C LEU A 50 -3.85 36.79 10.56
N TYR A 51 -2.63 37.04 11.04
CA TYR A 51 -2.29 36.79 12.44
C TYR A 51 -2.79 37.97 13.28
N VAL A 52 -3.77 37.70 14.15
CA VAL A 52 -4.06 38.58 15.28
C VAL A 52 -3.01 38.27 16.34
N VAL A 53 -1.99 39.12 16.43
CA VAL A 53 -1.05 39.13 17.55
C VAL A 53 -1.78 39.74 18.75
N GLY A 54 -2.24 38.90 19.67
CA GLY A 54 -2.69 39.35 20.99
C GLY A 54 -1.48 39.57 21.88
N SER A 55 -1.27 40.80 22.33
CA SER A 55 -0.24 41.12 23.33
C SER A 55 -0.52 40.35 24.62
N LYS A 56 0.44 39.54 25.05
CA LYS A 56 0.49 38.99 26.40
C LYS A 56 0.82 40.13 27.35
N ASN A 57 -0.22 40.66 27.98
CA ASN A 57 -0.27 41.26 29.30
C ASN A 57 -1.38 42.30 29.26
N ASP A 58 -2.61 41.84 29.47
CA ASP A 58 -3.55 42.58 30.31
C ASP A 58 -4.58 41.62 30.87
N SER A 59 -4.80 41.80 32.16
CA SER A 59 -5.50 40.94 33.11
C SER A 59 -6.99 40.73 32.82
N LEU A 60 -7.45 39.51 33.09
CA LEU A 60 -8.66 39.11 33.81
C LEU A 60 -9.90 40.03 33.76
N ASN A 61 -11.04 39.39 33.44
CA ASN A 61 -12.43 39.91 33.41
C ASN A 61 -12.89 40.59 32.11
N ILE A 62 -12.60 39.96 30.96
CA ILE A 62 -13.50 40.13 29.81
C ILE A 62 -14.82 39.43 30.17
N SER A 63 -15.82 40.23 30.58
CA SER A 63 -17.15 39.76 30.94
C SER A 63 -17.67 38.74 29.91
N ILE A 64 -18.13 37.59 30.38
CA ILE A 64 -18.76 36.55 29.54
C ILE A 64 -19.88 37.16 28.65
N ASN A 65 -20.50 38.24 29.12
CA ASN A 65 -21.49 39.02 28.40
C ASN A 65 -20.94 39.73 27.13
N SER A 66 -19.70 40.24 27.14
CA SER A 66 -19.12 40.96 25.98
C SER A 66 -18.67 40.03 24.86
N LEU A 67 -18.29 38.79 25.19
CA LEU A 67 -18.07 37.72 24.20
C LEU A 67 -19.39 37.20 23.62
N GLY A 68 -20.44 37.10 24.43
CA GLY A 68 -21.79 36.68 24.00
C GLY A 68 -22.56 37.71 23.17
N GLN A 69 -22.15 38.99 23.25
CA GLN A 69 -22.72 40.12 22.49
C GLN A 69 -21.99 40.41 21.18
N LYS A 70 -20.82 39.82 20.91
CA LYS A 70 -20.24 39.86 19.56
C LYS A 70 -21.27 39.24 18.60
N LYS A 71 -21.80 40.07 17.70
CA LYS A 71 -22.72 39.67 16.63
C LYS A 71 -22.07 38.46 15.96
N LEU A 72 -22.69 37.27 16.08
CA LEU A 72 -22.25 36.08 15.36
C LEU A 72 -22.08 36.53 13.92
N LEU A 73 -20.84 36.50 13.40
CA LEU A 73 -20.45 37.00 12.09
C LEU A 73 -21.62 36.86 11.13
N SER A 74 -22.20 37.98 10.66
CA SER A 74 -23.31 37.95 9.73
C SER A 74 -22.86 37.15 8.52
N ARG A 75 -23.31 35.90 8.45
CA ARG A 75 -22.86 34.97 7.43
C ARG A 75 -23.39 35.51 6.11
N HIS A 76 -22.51 35.76 5.15
CA HIS A 76 -22.90 36.12 3.80
C HIS A 76 -23.94 35.12 3.29
N PHE A 77 -24.90 35.56 2.48
CA PHE A 77 -26.00 34.73 1.96
C PHE A 77 -25.49 33.41 1.36
N ILE A 78 -24.36 33.45 0.65
CA ILE A 78 -23.69 32.29 0.06
C ILE A 78 -23.24 31.30 1.15
N ILE A 79 -22.65 31.77 2.25
CA ILE A 79 -22.25 30.94 3.39
C ILE A 79 -23.49 30.32 4.07
N LYS A 80 -24.62 31.06 4.12
CA LYS A 80 -25.88 30.54 4.65
C LYS A 80 -26.47 29.44 3.77
N LEU A 81 -26.44 29.60 2.44
CA LEU A 81 -26.84 28.56 1.48
C LEU A 81 -25.93 27.34 1.53
N PHE A 82 -24.61 27.57 1.53
CA PHE A 82 -23.60 26.53 1.62
C PHE A 82 -23.77 25.72 2.90
N ASN A 83 -23.95 26.37 4.06
CA ASN A 83 -24.17 25.63 5.31
C ASN A 83 -25.56 24.96 5.39
N LYS A 84 -26.58 25.53 4.74
CA LYS A 84 -27.92 24.95 4.74
C LYS A 84 -27.99 23.68 3.92
N TYR A 85 -27.38 23.67 2.72
CA TYR A 85 -27.55 22.61 1.72
C TYR A 85 -26.31 21.75 1.49
N TRP A 86 -25.10 22.26 1.77
CA TRP A 86 -23.85 21.61 1.37
C TRP A 86 -22.97 21.17 2.54
N GLN A 87 -22.93 21.87 3.67
CA GLN A 87 -22.01 21.56 4.78
C GLN A 87 -22.58 21.83 6.17
N GLU A 88 -22.45 20.86 7.07
CA GLU A 88 -22.59 21.04 8.52
C GLU A 88 -21.21 21.03 9.16
N THR A 89 -21.01 21.88 10.16
CA THR A 89 -19.81 21.85 10.99
C THR A 89 -20.24 21.53 12.40
N ILE A 90 -19.70 20.45 12.95
CA ILE A 90 -20.04 19.95 14.28
C ILE A 90 -18.84 20.24 15.17
N PHE A 91 -19.09 20.95 16.25
CA PHE A 91 -18.10 21.22 17.28
C PHE A 91 -18.43 20.35 18.49
N LEU A 92 -17.47 19.54 18.92
CA LEU A 92 -17.53 18.82 20.18
C LEU A 92 -16.58 19.53 21.15
N SER A 93 -17.12 20.16 22.18
CA SER A 93 -16.35 20.90 23.18
C SER A 93 -16.72 20.45 24.59
N GLN A 94 -15.85 20.73 25.56
CA GLN A 94 -16.14 20.50 26.97
C GLN A 94 -17.26 21.45 27.43
N PRO A 95 -18.26 20.97 28.20
CA PRO A 95 -19.34 21.82 28.70
C PRO A 95 -18.77 22.95 29.57
N SER A 96 -19.20 24.17 29.27
CA SER A 96 -18.85 25.41 29.94
C SER A 96 -19.99 26.42 29.81
N LEU A 97 -20.08 27.39 30.72
CA LEU A 97 -21.13 28.42 30.71
C LEU A 97 -21.21 29.17 29.37
N THR A 98 -20.06 29.42 28.73
CA THR A 98 -19.98 30.04 27.40
C THR A 98 -20.51 29.12 26.30
N SER A 99 -20.20 27.83 26.34
CA SER A 99 -20.73 26.84 25.40
C SER A 99 -22.24 26.62 25.56
N ASP A 100 -22.77 26.67 26.78
CA ASP A 100 -24.20 26.54 27.06
C ASP A 100 -24.97 27.76 26.57
N TYR A 101 -24.44 28.95 26.82
CA TYR A 101 -25.00 30.19 26.28
C TYR A 101 -25.01 30.18 24.75
N TYR A 102 -23.89 29.78 24.12
CA TYR A 102 -23.79 29.66 22.67
C TYR A 102 -24.77 28.61 22.11
N SER A 103 -24.88 27.45 22.74
CA SER A 103 -25.82 26.38 22.39
C SER A 103 -27.27 26.86 22.49
N ASN A 104 -27.62 27.57 23.56
CA ASN A 104 -28.96 28.11 23.75
C ASN A 104 -29.29 29.22 22.75
N LYS A 105 -28.32 30.04 22.37
CA LYS A 105 -28.46 31.04 21.30
C LYS A 105 -28.64 30.39 19.92
N LEU A 106 -27.91 29.31 19.62
CA LEU A 106 -28.12 28.52 18.39
C LEU A 106 -29.49 27.83 18.36
N LYS A 107 -30.00 27.39 19.51
CA LYS A 107 -31.36 26.84 19.66
C LYS A 107 -32.41 27.92 19.41
N SER A 108 -32.24 29.12 19.99
CA SER A 108 -33.18 30.24 19.77
C SER A 108 -33.18 30.73 18.32
N ASP A 109 -32.02 30.72 17.66
CA ASP A 109 -31.87 31.11 16.25
C ASP A 109 -32.41 30.04 15.28
N GLY A 110 -32.92 28.91 15.79
CA GLY A 110 -33.47 27.83 14.98
C GLY A 110 -32.42 27.03 14.19
N ILE A 111 -31.14 27.11 14.58
CA ILE A 111 -30.02 26.49 13.86
C ILE A 111 -29.75 25.07 14.37
N SER A 112 -29.96 24.80 15.67
CA SER A 112 -29.76 23.46 16.27
C SER A 112 -31.10 22.74 16.55
N VAL A 113 -31.88 22.46 15.51
CA VAL A 113 -33.20 21.83 15.65
C VAL A 113 -33.11 20.32 15.42
N TYR A 114 -32.70 19.57 16.46
CA TYR A 114 -32.71 18.10 16.42
C TYR A 114 -33.69 17.45 17.42
N LYS A 115 -34.63 18.17 18.03
CA LYS A 115 -35.48 17.63 19.13
C LYS A 115 -36.12 16.25 18.81
N ASN A 116 -36.59 16.00 17.58
CA ASN A 116 -37.16 14.70 17.17
C ASN A 116 -36.28 13.88 16.21
N ARG A 117 -35.15 14.42 15.75
CA ARG A 117 -34.25 13.77 14.75
C ARG A 117 -32.85 13.50 15.26
N TYR A 118 -32.55 13.83 16.53
CA TYR A 118 -31.23 13.71 17.13
C TYR A 118 -30.68 12.29 17.10
N ARG A 119 -31.50 11.29 17.46
CA ARG A 119 -31.07 9.88 17.42
C ARG A 119 -30.69 9.43 16.01
N LYS A 120 -31.46 9.85 14.99
CA LYS A 120 -31.17 9.56 13.59
C LYS A 120 -29.90 10.27 13.12
N PHE A 121 -29.76 11.55 13.47
CA PHE A 121 -28.55 12.32 13.21
C PHE A 121 -27.31 11.67 13.82
N LEU A 122 -27.35 11.33 15.13
CA LEU A 122 -26.24 10.67 15.82
C LEU A 122 -25.88 9.34 15.16
N PHE A 123 -26.89 8.55 14.77
CA PHE A 123 -26.68 7.29 14.08
C PHE A 123 -26.06 7.49 12.68
N ASP A 124 -26.56 8.43 11.89
CA ASP A 124 -26.02 8.73 10.56
C ASP A 124 -24.61 9.33 10.65
N PHE A 125 -24.37 10.18 11.65
CA PHE A 125 -23.08 10.79 11.95
C PHE A 125 -22.06 9.76 12.44
N SER A 126 -22.42 8.89 13.39
CA SER A 126 -21.55 7.81 13.87
C SER A 126 -21.23 6.84 12.74
N LYS A 127 -22.22 6.50 11.90
CA LYS A 127 -22.01 5.67 10.72
C LYS A 127 -21.05 6.34 9.72
N ALA A 128 -21.20 7.64 9.48
CA ALA A 128 -20.34 8.38 8.56
C ALA A 128 -18.91 8.55 9.10
N LEU A 129 -18.73 8.68 10.42
CA LEU A 129 -17.42 8.66 11.09
C LEU A 129 -16.74 7.29 10.95
N ILE A 130 -17.44 6.20 11.28
CA ILE A 130 -16.91 4.83 11.15
C ILE A 130 -16.58 4.50 9.69
N ALA A 131 -17.41 4.94 8.74
CA ALA A 131 -17.14 4.79 7.32
C ALA A 131 -15.97 5.65 6.81
N GLY A 132 -15.43 6.56 7.63
CA GLY A 132 -14.38 7.49 7.25
C GLY A 132 -14.82 8.51 6.20
N ARG A 133 -16.12 8.83 6.14
CA ARG A 133 -16.65 9.93 5.32
C ARG A 133 -16.37 11.29 5.96
N ILE A 134 -16.37 11.34 7.29
CA ILE A 134 -16.14 12.55 8.06
C ILE A 134 -14.76 12.43 8.68
N GLU A 135 -13.88 13.37 8.36
CA GLU A 135 -12.56 13.48 8.97
C GLU A 135 -12.62 14.52 10.10
N ALA A 136 -11.95 14.23 11.20
CA ALA A 136 -11.73 15.23 12.25
C ALA A 136 -10.69 16.22 11.73
N ASN A 137 -11.02 17.51 11.72
CA ASN A 137 -10.03 18.54 11.42
C ASN A 137 -9.22 18.79 12.69
N LEU A 138 -8.28 17.87 12.96
CA LEU A 138 -7.20 18.08 13.90
C LEU A 138 -6.17 18.93 13.16
N ASP A 139 -5.91 20.15 13.62
CA ASP A 139 -4.86 20.97 13.04
C ASP A 139 -3.57 20.15 13.03
N LYS A 140 -2.98 20.01 11.83
CA LYS A 140 -1.78 19.18 11.53
C LYS A 140 -0.54 19.55 12.38
N ALA A 141 -0.64 20.52 13.27
CA ALA A 141 0.42 21.00 14.15
C ALA A 141 0.48 20.28 15.52
N ILE A 142 -0.46 19.38 15.84
CA ILE A 142 -0.41 18.62 17.10
C ILE A 142 0.34 17.31 16.86
N GLU A 143 1.67 17.39 16.89
CA GLU A 143 2.50 16.22 17.17
C GLU A 143 2.05 15.63 18.52
N ILE A 144 1.80 14.33 18.53
CA ILE A 144 1.16 13.55 19.61
C ILE A 144 1.90 13.69 20.96
N ASP A 145 3.15 14.18 20.95
CA ASP A 145 3.98 14.36 22.15
C ASP A 145 3.73 15.69 22.89
N THR A 146 2.84 16.56 22.39
CA THR A 146 2.45 17.82 23.06
C THR A 146 0.94 17.95 23.29
N ILE A 147 0.29 16.85 23.71
CA ILE A 147 -1.06 16.91 24.28
C ILE A 147 -0.95 17.49 25.70
N ASN A 148 -0.55 18.75 25.79
CA ASN A 148 -0.79 19.58 26.97
C ASN A 148 -2.23 20.08 26.90
N ASN A 149 -3.16 19.28 27.44
CA ASN A 149 -4.46 19.58 28.07
C ASN A 149 -5.41 20.70 27.57
N ASN A 150 -5.16 21.40 26.45
CA ASN A 150 -5.95 22.59 26.08
C ASN A 150 -6.54 22.55 24.66
N THR A 151 -6.79 21.39 24.07
CA THR A 151 -7.70 21.33 22.90
C THR A 151 -9.15 21.34 23.38
N THR A 152 -9.72 22.54 23.54
CA THR A 152 -11.07 22.75 24.08
C THR A 152 -12.20 22.30 23.15
N GLU A 153 -11.90 22.02 21.87
CA GLU A 153 -12.89 21.59 20.89
C GLU A 153 -12.31 20.73 19.77
N ILE A 154 -13.11 19.76 19.30
CA ILE A 154 -12.88 19.00 18.08
C ILE A 154 -13.89 19.46 17.03
N LYS A 155 -13.37 19.91 15.89
CA LYS A 155 -14.17 20.36 14.75
C LYS A 155 -14.29 19.26 13.71
N TYR A 156 -15.52 18.87 13.40
CA TYR A 156 -15.85 17.97 12.30
C TYR A 156 -16.53 18.75 11.18
N THR A 157 -16.10 18.53 9.94
CA THR A 157 -16.78 19.06 8.75
C THR A 157 -17.53 17.94 8.05
N TRP A 158 -18.86 18.03 8.03
CA TRP A 158 -19.73 17.05 7.38
C TRP A 158 -20.44 17.69 6.18
N ARG A 159 -20.05 17.36 4.95
CA ARG A 159 -20.76 17.83 3.76
C ARG A 159 -22.01 16.97 3.53
N LYS A 160 -23.17 17.61 3.37
CA LYS A 160 -24.46 16.94 3.19
C LYS A 160 -24.47 16.17 1.87
N GLY A 161 -25.11 15.00 1.85
CA GLY A 161 -25.17 14.11 0.69
C GLY A 161 -24.04 13.07 0.68
N LEU A 162 -23.31 12.95 -0.44
CA LEU A 162 -22.22 11.97 -0.59
C LEU A 162 -20.92 12.36 0.12
N ASN A 163 -20.84 13.59 0.64
CA ASN A 163 -19.71 14.13 1.41
C ASN A 163 -18.36 14.18 0.67
N PHE A 164 -18.35 14.43 -0.65
CA PHE A 164 -17.09 14.54 -1.40
C PHE A 164 -16.34 15.83 -1.05
N SER A 165 -15.07 15.71 -0.68
CA SER A 165 -14.11 16.83 -0.69
C SER A 165 -13.84 17.28 -2.14
N LEU A 166 -13.13 18.39 -2.32
CA LEU A 166 -12.63 18.72 -3.65
C LEU A 166 -11.52 17.72 -4.01
N PRO A 167 -11.51 17.19 -5.25
CA PRO A 167 -10.46 16.26 -5.68
C PRO A 167 -9.11 16.96 -5.61
N THR A 168 -8.15 16.37 -4.91
CA THR A 168 -6.78 16.92 -4.83
C THR A 168 -5.93 16.43 -6.00
N ASN A 169 -6.19 15.22 -6.51
CA ASN A 169 -5.43 14.61 -7.59
C ASN A 169 -6.35 14.08 -8.72
N PHE A 170 -6.32 14.73 -9.89
CA PHE A 170 -7.01 14.25 -11.09
C PHE A 170 -6.18 13.26 -11.93
N SER A 171 -4.86 13.23 -11.73
CA SER A 171 -3.92 12.37 -12.45
C SER A 171 -4.02 10.87 -12.09
N ASN A 172 -4.63 10.54 -10.95
CA ASN A 172 -4.73 9.16 -10.44
C ASN A 172 -5.89 8.34 -11.03
N LEU A 173 -6.78 8.97 -11.82
CA LEU A 173 -7.94 8.29 -12.43
C LEU A 173 -7.56 7.10 -13.34
N LEU A 174 -6.37 7.14 -13.95
CA LEU A 174 -5.88 6.12 -14.89
C LEU A 174 -4.80 5.20 -14.28
N TYR A 175 -4.24 5.56 -13.12
CA TYR A 175 -3.12 4.84 -12.52
C TYR A 175 -3.36 4.62 -11.03
N TYR A 176 -4.08 3.55 -10.69
CA TYR A 176 -4.12 3.00 -9.33
C TYR A 176 -2.79 2.35 -8.96
N LYS A 177 -1.70 3.12 -8.96
CA LYS A 177 -0.37 2.62 -8.62
C LYS A 177 0.05 3.16 -7.27
N ARG A 178 0.50 2.25 -6.40
CA ARG A 178 1.14 2.59 -5.12
C ARG A 178 2.39 3.45 -5.28
N GLN A 179 3.09 3.31 -6.41
CA GLN A 179 4.25 4.11 -6.78
C GLN A 179 4.01 4.82 -8.12
N LEU A 180 3.92 6.15 -8.08
CA LEU A 180 3.71 6.99 -9.28
C LEU A 180 4.83 6.82 -10.32
N ASN A 181 6.06 6.59 -9.88
CA ASN A 181 7.25 6.53 -10.74
C ASN A 181 7.70 5.10 -11.10
N PHE A 182 6.83 4.09 -10.94
CA PHE A 182 7.15 2.71 -11.28
C PHE A 182 6.74 2.33 -12.73
N PRO A 183 7.64 1.67 -13.51
CA PRO A 183 9.01 1.25 -13.16
C PRO A 183 10.10 2.27 -13.56
N ASN A 184 11.11 2.43 -12.71
CA ASN A 184 12.40 3.07 -13.06
C ASN A 184 13.24 2.14 -13.99
N PRO A 185 14.08 2.65 -14.91
CA PRO A 185 15.11 1.87 -15.62
C PRO A 185 15.78 0.73 -14.84
N TYR A 186 16.26 0.98 -13.62
CA TYR A 186 16.92 -0.05 -12.78
C TYR A 186 15.94 -1.16 -12.37
N GLN A 187 14.73 -0.77 -11.98
CA GLN A 187 13.66 -1.72 -11.64
C GLN A 187 13.23 -2.53 -12.87
N LEU A 188 13.21 -1.92 -14.05
CA LEU A 188 12.92 -2.61 -15.30
C LEU A 188 14.01 -3.63 -15.65
N ALA A 189 15.29 -3.28 -15.46
CA ALA A 189 16.41 -4.18 -15.65
C ALA A 189 16.36 -5.36 -14.66
N LEU A 190 16.08 -5.07 -13.37
CA LEU A 190 15.87 -6.10 -12.35
C LEU A 190 14.71 -7.03 -12.72
N MET A 191 13.56 -6.50 -13.13
CA MET A 191 12.42 -7.31 -13.56
C MET A 191 12.78 -8.26 -14.71
N LYS A 192 13.55 -7.80 -15.71
CA LYS A 192 14.04 -8.66 -16.79
C LYS A 192 14.94 -9.80 -16.26
N LYS A 193 15.84 -9.50 -15.31
CA LYS A 193 16.67 -10.52 -14.66
C LYS A 193 15.81 -11.53 -13.88
N LEU A 194 14.83 -11.06 -13.10
CA LEU A 194 13.91 -11.93 -12.37
C LEU A 194 13.11 -12.84 -13.29
N GLN A 195 12.63 -12.31 -14.42
CA GLN A 195 11.90 -13.08 -15.43
C GLN A 195 12.78 -14.17 -16.07
N GLN A 196 14.07 -13.89 -16.28
CA GLN A 196 15.03 -14.89 -16.77
C GLN A 196 15.35 -15.96 -15.72
N ASN A 197 15.43 -15.58 -14.44
CA ASN A 197 15.70 -16.49 -13.33
C ASN A 197 14.57 -17.49 -13.08
N LYS A 198 13.31 -17.13 -13.40
CA LYS A 198 12.13 -18.00 -13.25
C LYS A 198 12.01 -18.63 -11.85
N LEU A 199 12.38 -17.90 -10.80
CA LEU A 199 12.22 -18.37 -9.43
C LEU A 199 10.71 -18.51 -9.14
N PRO A 200 10.22 -19.71 -8.76
CA PRO A 200 8.82 -19.92 -8.42
C PRO A 200 8.42 -19.21 -7.14
N VAL A 201 7.20 -18.72 -7.15
CA VAL A 201 6.44 -18.29 -5.97
C VAL A 201 5.02 -18.82 -6.13
N PHE A 202 4.41 -19.25 -5.04
CA PHE A 202 3.12 -19.93 -5.05
C PHE A 202 2.03 -19.06 -4.43
N ALA A 203 0.82 -19.09 -4.99
CA ALA A 203 -0.34 -18.42 -4.43
C ALA A 203 -1.57 -19.31 -4.53
N VAL A 204 -2.52 -19.13 -3.61
CA VAL A 204 -3.81 -19.81 -3.68
C VAL A 204 -4.75 -19.01 -4.57
N ILE A 205 -5.30 -19.67 -5.58
CA ILE A 205 -6.24 -19.08 -6.53
C ILE A 205 -7.57 -19.84 -6.52
N ASN A 206 -8.64 -19.18 -6.97
CA ASN A 206 -9.89 -19.85 -7.33
C ASN A 206 -9.89 -20.32 -8.80
N ASN A 207 -10.98 -20.98 -9.21
CA ASN A 207 -11.22 -21.39 -10.61
C ASN A 207 -11.24 -20.24 -11.64
N PHE A 208 -11.37 -18.98 -11.21
CA PHE A 208 -11.31 -17.81 -12.09
C PHE A 208 -9.90 -17.22 -12.19
N ASN A 209 -8.88 -17.93 -11.71
CA ASN A 209 -7.49 -17.49 -11.64
C ASN A 209 -7.33 -16.18 -10.85
N GLN A 210 -8.16 -15.98 -9.82
CA GLN A 210 -8.05 -14.84 -8.92
C GLN A 210 -7.35 -15.27 -7.64
N VAL A 211 -6.35 -14.50 -7.23
CA VAL A 211 -5.66 -14.68 -5.96
C VAL A 211 -6.64 -14.45 -4.81
N ILE A 212 -6.65 -15.37 -3.85
CA ILE A 212 -7.45 -15.21 -2.63
C ILE A 212 -6.77 -14.18 -1.72
N VAL A 213 -7.56 -13.23 -1.23
CA VAL A 213 -7.11 -12.18 -0.30
C VAL A 213 -7.92 -12.25 0.99
N ALA A 214 -7.27 -12.03 2.12
CA ALA A 214 -7.91 -11.87 3.41
C ALA A 214 -8.54 -10.48 3.51
N GLN A 215 -9.75 -10.42 4.04
CA GLN A 215 -10.47 -9.17 4.27
C GLN A 215 -10.12 -8.61 5.65
N PRO A 216 -9.85 -7.29 5.78
CA PRO A 216 -9.58 -6.70 7.08
C PRO A 216 -10.84 -6.69 7.99
N PRO A 217 -10.68 -6.80 9.32
CA PRO A 217 -11.79 -6.89 10.27
C PRO A 217 -12.68 -5.63 10.26
N ASP A 218 -12.11 -4.46 10.01
CA ASP A 218 -12.83 -3.18 9.97
C ASP A 218 -13.91 -3.16 8.87
N GLU A 219 -13.72 -3.93 7.79
CA GLU A 219 -14.73 -4.06 6.76
C GLU A 219 -15.87 -5.01 7.11
N LEU A 220 -15.65 -5.96 8.03
CA LEU A 220 -16.69 -6.88 8.51
C LEU A 220 -17.69 -6.16 9.42
N ILE A 221 -17.21 -5.19 10.21
CA ILE A 221 -17.99 -4.48 11.23
C ILE A 221 -19.00 -3.52 10.57
N SER A 222 -18.70 -2.98 9.39
CA SER A 222 -19.56 -2.02 8.71
C SER A 222 -20.18 -2.62 7.45
N LYS A 223 -21.49 -2.93 7.49
CA LYS A 223 -22.30 -3.10 6.28
C LYS A 223 -22.37 -1.77 5.55
N LYS A 224 -21.35 -1.50 4.72
CA LYS A 224 -21.21 -0.28 3.92
C LYS A 224 -22.45 -0.13 3.05
N SER A 225 -23.15 0.98 3.20
CA SER A 225 -24.24 1.32 2.29
C SER A 225 -23.68 1.63 0.90
N LEU A 226 -24.52 1.62 -0.14
CA LEU A 226 -24.10 1.99 -1.50
C LEU A 226 -23.44 3.37 -1.54
N THR A 227 -23.93 4.33 -0.74
CA THR A 227 -23.32 5.65 -0.62
C THR A 227 -21.93 5.59 0.00
N ASP A 228 -21.70 4.69 0.96
CA ASP A 228 -20.36 4.49 1.53
C ASP A 228 -19.43 3.86 0.49
N GLN A 229 -19.90 2.91 -0.33
CA GLN A 229 -19.10 2.29 -1.40
C GLN A 229 -18.70 3.30 -2.48
N ILE A 230 -19.64 4.13 -2.95
CA ILE A 230 -19.37 5.20 -3.92
C ILE A 230 -18.38 6.20 -3.33
N TYR A 231 -18.53 6.53 -2.04
CA TYR A 231 -17.57 7.39 -1.36
C TYR A 231 -16.18 6.78 -1.28
N GLN A 232 -16.07 5.51 -0.93
CA GLN A 232 -14.77 4.83 -0.90
C GLN A 232 -14.12 4.82 -2.28
N PHE A 233 -14.89 4.57 -3.34
CA PHE A 233 -14.37 4.67 -4.71
C PHE A 233 -13.86 6.08 -5.03
N TYR A 234 -14.65 7.11 -4.73
CA TYR A 234 -14.23 8.51 -4.92
C TYR A 234 -12.95 8.84 -4.13
N TYR A 235 -12.91 8.42 -2.86
CA TYR A 235 -11.77 8.63 -1.99
C TYR A 235 -10.50 8.01 -2.58
N ASP A 236 -10.58 6.76 -3.02
CA ASP A 236 -9.45 6.04 -3.62
C ASP A 236 -8.95 6.69 -4.90
N CYS A 237 -9.86 7.19 -5.74
CA CYS A 237 -9.49 7.77 -7.03
C CYS A 237 -8.91 9.18 -6.91
N PHE A 238 -9.44 9.99 -5.99
CA PHE A 238 -9.28 11.45 -6.05
C PHE A 238 -8.64 12.09 -4.82
N LEU A 239 -8.70 11.42 -3.66
CA LEU A 239 -8.28 11.99 -2.37
C LEU A 239 -7.12 11.25 -1.73
N LEU A 240 -6.87 10.01 -2.15
CA LEU A 240 -5.85 9.19 -1.53
C LEU A 240 -4.45 9.71 -1.84
N GLU A 241 -3.82 10.31 -0.84
CA GLU A 241 -2.42 10.75 -0.89
C GLU A 241 -1.47 9.76 -0.17
N LYS A 242 -1.98 9.00 0.82
CA LYS A 242 -1.20 8.04 1.63
C LYS A 242 -2.05 6.86 2.14
N ASP A 243 -1.41 5.69 2.28
CA ASP A 243 -2.02 4.45 2.79
C ASP A 243 -2.29 4.56 4.30
N HIS A 244 -3.48 4.99 4.69
CA HIS A 244 -3.87 5.13 6.12
C HIS A 244 -4.93 4.13 6.60
N LYS A 245 -5.34 3.14 5.77
CA LYS A 245 -6.41 2.19 6.11
C LYS A 245 -5.98 0.74 6.02
N THR A 246 -6.69 -0.12 6.75
CA THR A 246 -6.53 -1.59 6.73
C THR A 246 -6.65 -2.11 5.31
N ALA A 247 -5.65 -2.87 4.87
CA ALA A 247 -5.59 -3.41 3.52
C ALA A 247 -6.09 -4.86 3.49
N TYR A 248 -6.62 -5.26 2.34
CA TYR A 248 -6.75 -6.66 1.99
C TYR A 248 -5.36 -7.28 1.87
N GLU A 249 -5.19 -8.48 2.39
CA GLU A 249 -3.88 -9.13 2.44
C GLU A 249 -3.86 -10.34 1.50
N GLY A 250 -3.02 -10.31 0.48
CA GLY A 250 -2.73 -11.44 -0.38
C GLY A 250 -1.42 -12.12 0.01
N LEU A 251 -1.42 -13.45 0.06
CA LEU A 251 -0.25 -14.22 0.46
C LEU A 251 0.37 -14.95 -0.74
N PHE A 252 1.69 -14.82 -0.85
CA PHE A 252 2.54 -15.54 -1.77
C PHE A 252 3.55 -16.35 -0.96
N PHE A 253 3.90 -17.56 -1.39
CA PHE A 253 4.73 -18.49 -0.62
C PHE A 253 5.96 -18.89 -1.44
N ILE A 254 7.12 -18.93 -0.79
CA ILE A 254 8.35 -19.45 -1.41
C ILE A 254 8.32 -20.99 -1.50
N ASN A 255 7.70 -21.64 -0.52
CA ASN A 255 7.54 -23.09 -0.46
C ASN A 255 6.13 -23.49 -0.94
N SER A 256 6.06 -24.49 -1.82
CA SER A 256 4.78 -25.00 -2.35
C SER A 256 3.95 -25.72 -1.27
N GLN A 257 4.61 -26.37 -0.30
CA GLN A 257 3.93 -27.09 0.78
C GLN A 257 3.21 -26.12 1.73
N ASP A 258 3.84 -24.99 2.07
CA ASP A 258 3.22 -23.95 2.91
C ASP A 258 1.96 -23.39 2.23
N ALA A 259 1.99 -23.23 0.89
CA ALA A 259 0.82 -22.81 0.12
C ALA A 259 -0.30 -23.89 0.12
N ILE A 260 0.07 -25.17 0.07
CA ILE A 260 -0.88 -26.30 0.16
C ILE A 260 -1.54 -26.33 1.53
N GLU A 261 -0.78 -26.20 2.60
CA GLU A 261 -1.29 -26.14 3.97
C GLU A 261 -2.25 -24.95 4.13
N TYR A 262 -1.88 -23.77 3.61
CA TYR A 262 -2.76 -22.61 3.64
C TYR A 262 -4.07 -22.83 2.87
N LYS A 263 -4.01 -23.49 1.71
CA LYS A 263 -5.21 -23.87 0.94
C LYS A 263 -6.10 -24.83 1.74
N GLU A 264 -5.53 -25.82 2.41
CA GLU A 264 -6.26 -26.77 3.25
C GLU A 264 -6.89 -26.09 4.47
N TYR A 265 -6.15 -25.17 5.11
CA TYR A 265 -6.68 -24.32 6.17
C TYR A 265 -7.92 -23.53 5.72
N ILE A 266 -7.86 -22.89 4.54
CA ILE A 266 -9.03 -22.19 3.99
C ILE A 266 -10.18 -23.18 3.73
N TYR A 267 -9.88 -24.35 3.18
CA TYR A 267 -10.88 -25.36 2.88
C TYR A 267 -11.63 -25.83 4.13
N ASN A 268 -10.90 -26.04 5.23
CA ASN A 268 -11.43 -26.52 6.50
C ASN A 268 -12.25 -25.46 7.24
N ASN A 269 -11.76 -24.23 7.31
CA ASN A 269 -12.44 -23.15 8.05
C ASN A 269 -13.63 -22.55 7.28
N TYR A 270 -13.61 -22.59 5.95
CA TYR A 270 -14.63 -21.99 5.11
C TYR A 270 -15.30 -23.02 4.19
N ARG A 271 -15.67 -24.18 4.75
CA ARG A 271 -16.15 -25.36 4.01
C ARG A 271 -17.29 -25.09 3.02
N ASN A 272 -18.20 -24.17 3.35
CA ASN A 272 -19.31 -23.81 2.47
C ASN A 272 -18.83 -22.99 1.27
N SER A 273 -18.00 -21.97 1.48
CA SER A 273 -17.46 -21.11 0.42
C SER A 273 -16.40 -21.82 -0.43
N SER A 274 -15.57 -22.66 0.18
CA SER A 274 -14.44 -23.34 -0.47
C SER A 274 -14.89 -24.41 -1.46
N LYS A 275 -16.00 -25.11 -1.18
CA LYS A 275 -16.60 -26.10 -2.08
C LYS A 275 -17.02 -25.50 -3.43
N TYR A 276 -17.49 -24.26 -3.46
CA TYR A 276 -17.93 -23.61 -4.70
C TYR A 276 -16.79 -22.90 -5.44
N MET A 277 -15.71 -22.51 -4.75
CA MET A 277 -14.61 -21.76 -5.37
C MET A 277 -13.51 -22.64 -5.96
N ASN A 278 -13.42 -23.91 -5.53
CA ASN A 278 -12.42 -24.90 -5.96
C ASN A 278 -11.00 -24.32 -5.99
N LEU A 279 -10.39 -24.26 -4.82
CA LEU A 279 -9.10 -23.61 -4.62
C LEU A 279 -7.96 -24.46 -5.20
N ASN A 280 -7.06 -23.80 -5.93
CA ASN A 280 -5.88 -24.42 -6.54
C ASN A 280 -4.62 -23.64 -6.18
N ILE A 281 -3.47 -24.31 -6.28
CA ILE A 281 -2.16 -23.68 -6.13
C ILE A 281 -1.70 -23.22 -7.51
N PHE A 282 -1.37 -21.94 -7.61
CA PHE A 282 -0.80 -21.34 -8.81
C PHE A 282 0.68 -21.04 -8.59
N ALA A 283 1.52 -21.55 -9.49
CA ALA A 283 2.94 -21.20 -9.53
C ALA A 283 3.14 -20.01 -10.47
N THR A 284 3.81 -18.98 -9.98
CA THR A 284 4.19 -17.80 -10.74
C THR A 284 5.67 -17.48 -10.53
N GLY A 285 6.20 -16.52 -11.28
CA GLY A 285 7.58 -16.06 -11.11
C GLY A 285 7.68 -14.98 -10.04
N LEU A 286 8.84 -14.88 -9.39
CA LEU A 286 9.16 -13.79 -8.47
C LEU A 286 9.03 -12.40 -9.12
N ASP A 287 9.25 -12.29 -10.45
CA ASP A 287 9.04 -11.08 -11.24
C ASP A 287 7.57 -10.60 -11.20
N PHE A 288 6.62 -11.54 -11.27
CA PHE A 288 5.20 -11.23 -11.18
C PHE A 288 4.84 -10.70 -9.79
N TYR A 289 5.28 -11.39 -8.73
CA TYR A 289 5.11 -10.91 -7.35
C TYR A 289 5.74 -9.52 -7.16
N TYR A 290 6.98 -9.34 -7.60
CA TYR A 290 7.72 -8.08 -7.49
C TYR A 290 6.99 -6.91 -8.14
N LYS A 291 6.46 -7.13 -9.35
CA LYS A 291 5.64 -6.14 -10.07
C LYS A 291 4.36 -5.85 -9.31
N LEU A 292 3.67 -6.90 -8.89
CA LEU A 292 2.35 -6.82 -8.28
C LEU A 292 2.38 -6.04 -6.96
N VAL A 293 3.38 -6.24 -6.10
CA VAL A 293 3.57 -5.46 -4.84
C VAL A 293 3.74 -3.96 -5.08
N ARG A 294 4.31 -3.55 -6.22
CA ARG A 294 4.56 -2.13 -6.56
C ARG A 294 3.43 -1.49 -7.35
N THR A 295 2.64 -2.30 -8.07
CA THR A 295 1.52 -1.82 -8.90
C THR A 295 0.16 -2.01 -8.27
N SER A 296 0.03 -2.76 -7.17
CA SER A 296 -1.26 -2.98 -6.51
C SER A 296 -1.87 -1.67 -6.03
N THR A 297 -3.20 -1.67 -5.90
CA THR A 297 -3.90 -0.56 -5.27
C THR A 297 -3.50 -0.48 -3.80
N SER A 298 -3.52 0.72 -3.23
CA SER A 298 -3.27 0.99 -1.80
C SER A 298 -4.06 0.11 -0.84
N LYS A 299 -5.24 -0.35 -1.28
CA LYS A 299 -6.13 -1.22 -0.51
C LYS A 299 -5.71 -2.67 -0.47
N VAL A 300 -4.73 -3.11 -1.26
CA VAL A 300 -4.27 -4.49 -1.27
C VAL A 300 -2.77 -4.55 -1.02
N GLN A 301 -2.41 -5.26 0.05
CA GLN A 301 -1.04 -5.57 0.41
C GLN A 301 -0.75 -7.02 0.10
N PHE A 302 0.40 -7.25 -0.51
CA PHE A 302 0.84 -8.60 -0.85
C PHE A 302 2.08 -8.91 -0.04
N HIS A 303 2.03 -10.04 0.66
CA HIS A 303 3.08 -10.51 1.54
C HIS A 303 3.72 -11.75 0.97
N LEU A 304 5.05 -11.79 1.03
CA LEU A 304 5.82 -12.99 0.77
C LEU A 304 6.02 -13.74 2.09
N ILE A 305 5.49 -14.94 2.14
CA ILE A 305 5.69 -15.89 3.22
C ILE A 305 6.97 -16.66 2.90
N PRO A 306 8.00 -16.56 3.76
CA PRO A 306 9.23 -17.30 3.59
C PRO A 306 8.97 -18.80 3.77
N ASP A 307 9.89 -19.64 3.28
CA ASP A 307 9.90 -21.06 3.57
C ASP A 307 10.03 -21.27 5.09
N LEU A 308 8.94 -21.64 5.74
CA LEU A 308 8.85 -21.70 7.19
C LEU A 308 9.78 -22.76 7.78
N LYS A 309 9.95 -23.89 7.07
CA LYS A 309 10.87 -24.96 7.46
C LYS A 309 12.32 -24.48 7.38
N GLU A 310 12.67 -23.81 6.29
CA GLU A 310 14.04 -23.30 6.12
C GLU A 310 14.36 -22.17 7.10
N LEU A 311 13.40 -21.28 7.37
CA LEU A 311 13.53 -20.24 8.38
C LEU A 311 13.72 -20.84 9.79
N GLY A 312 12.95 -21.87 10.13
CA GLY A 312 13.10 -22.60 11.39
C GLY A 312 14.48 -23.24 11.51
N ASN A 313 14.94 -23.92 10.46
CA ASN A 313 16.28 -24.51 10.43
C ASN A 313 17.39 -23.45 10.56
N LEU A 314 17.24 -22.30 9.91
CA LEU A 314 18.18 -21.20 10.02
C LEU A 314 18.31 -20.72 11.47
N ILE A 315 17.17 -20.43 12.12
CA ILE A 315 17.11 -19.88 13.47
C ILE A 315 17.60 -20.92 14.49
N TYR A 316 17.21 -22.19 14.40
CA TYR A 316 17.52 -23.14 15.46
C TYR A 316 18.79 -23.96 15.23
N LYS A 317 19.28 -24.07 13.99
CA LYS A 317 20.38 -24.97 13.63
C LYS A 317 21.53 -24.23 12.92
N TYR A 318 21.24 -23.57 11.81
CA TYR A 318 22.31 -23.11 10.91
C TYR A 318 23.06 -21.89 11.45
N GLN A 319 22.39 -20.96 12.12
CA GLN A 319 23.02 -19.73 12.60
C GLN A 319 24.19 -19.93 13.58
N TYR A 320 24.32 -21.12 14.18
CA TYR A 320 25.39 -21.48 15.11
C TYR A 320 26.58 -22.17 14.43
N ASN A 321 26.50 -22.47 13.13
CA ASN A 321 27.59 -23.07 12.39
C ASN A 321 28.73 -22.06 12.18
N LYS A 322 29.98 -22.49 12.43
CA LYS A 322 31.17 -21.64 12.28
C LYS A 322 31.40 -21.13 10.84
N ASN A 323 30.86 -21.83 9.85
CA ASN A 323 31.00 -21.49 8.44
C ASN A 323 29.88 -20.59 7.92
N ILE A 324 29.06 -20.01 8.81
CA ILE A 324 27.97 -19.09 8.46
C ILE A 324 28.29 -17.69 8.96
N ALA A 325 28.14 -16.72 8.06
CA ALA A 325 28.18 -15.29 8.35
C ALA A 325 26.85 -14.65 7.91
N PHE A 326 26.47 -13.54 8.55
CA PHE A 326 25.29 -12.77 8.18
C PHE A 326 25.69 -11.45 7.54
N HIS A 327 24.95 -11.03 6.53
CA HIS A 327 25.17 -9.73 5.90
C HIS A 327 24.88 -8.59 6.87
N ASN A 328 25.63 -7.48 6.76
CA ASN A 328 25.57 -6.36 7.71
C ASN A 328 24.20 -5.68 7.75
N HIS A 329 23.45 -5.70 6.64
CA HIS A 329 22.10 -5.13 6.58
C HIS A 329 20.98 -6.12 6.98
N GLN A 330 21.33 -7.36 7.32
CA GLN A 330 20.35 -8.34 7.78
C GLN A 330 19.86 -8.01 9.18
N LYS A 331 18.56 -7.76 9.31
CA LYS A 331 17.92 -7.67 10.64
C LYS A 331 17.70 -9.09 11.19
N ARG A 332 18.32 -9.39 12.32
CA ARG A 332 18.18 -10.67 13.02
C ARG A 332 18.28 -10.50 14.54
N GLY A 333 17.70 -11.44 15.25
CA GLY A 333 17.87 -11.64 16.69
C GLY A 333 18.13 -13.11 16.99
N LYS A 334 18.24 -13.45 18.28
CA LYS A 334 18.48 -14.84 18.71
C LYS A 334 17.41 -15.81 18.20
N TYR A 335 16.16 -15.36 18.15
CA TYR A 335 14.99 -16.13 17.77
C TYR A 335 14.18 -15.47 16.64
N SER A 336 14.81 -14.59 15.87
CA SER A 336 14.12 -13.84 14.83
C SER A 336 15.01 -13.60 13.62
N PHE A 337 14.41 -13.70 12.44
CA PHE A 337 15.04 -13.37 11.18
C PHE A 337 14.00 -12.69 10.29
N LYS A 338 14.36 -11.58 9.65
CA LYS A 338 13.46 -10.83 8.78
C LYS A 338 13.60 -11.30 7.34
N GLY A 339 12.48 -11.73 6.73
CA GLY A 339 12.35 -12.03 5.30
C GLY A 339 12.69 -13.47 4.92
N GLN A 340 12.70 -13.75 3.62
CA GLN A 340 13.12 -15.05 3.08
C GLN A 340 14.65 -15.16 3.10
N PRO A 341 15.24 -16.14 3.82
CA PRO A 341 16.68 -16.34 3.82
C PRO A 341 17.19 -16.75 2.44
N ILE A 342 18.32 -16.17 2.05
CA ILE A 342 19.11 -16.54 0.88
C ILE A 342 20.55 -16.81 1.30
N TYR A 343 21.18 -17.77 0.62
CA TYR A 343 22.53 -18.24 0.94
C TYR A 343 23.46 -17.97 -0.24
N LEU A 344 24.59 -17.32 0.04
CA LEU A 344 25.63 -16.96 -0.92
C LEU A 344 26.93 -17.66 -0.51
N ILE A 345 27.55 -18.42 -1.43
CA ILE A 345 28.85 -19.05 -1.17
C ILE A 345 29.94 -17.99 -1.34
N GLN A 346 30.72 -17.74 -0.29
CA GLN A 346 31.79 -16.77 -0.32
C GLN A 346 33.04 -17.31 -1.02
N PRO A 347 33.83 -16.45 -1.70
CA PRO A 347 35.14 -16.80 -2.21
C PRO A 347 36.07 -17.39 -1.15
N VAL A 348 36.89 -18.36 -1.54
CA VAL A 348 37.84 -19.03 -0.63
C VAL A 348 39.25 -18.93 -1.20
N LEU A 349 40.21 -18.51 -0.37
CA LEU A 349 41.63 -18.62 -0.70
C LEU A 349 42.04 -20.10 -0.67
N SER A 350 42.46 -20.62 -1.82
CA SER A 350 42.85 -22.02 -1.94
C SER A 350 44.18 -22.15 -2.67
N LYS A 351 44.97 -23.14 -2.23
CA LYS A 351 46.24 -23.48 -2.86
C LYS A 351 46.01 -24.46 -3.99
N ASN A 352 46.49 -24.13 -5.19
CA ASN A 352 46.51 -25.06 -6.30
C ASN A 352 47.51 -26.20 -5.99
N LYS A 353 47.07 -27.45 -6.14
CA LYS A 353 47.87 -28.65 -5.86
C LYS A 353 49.06 -28.78 -6.80
N GLN A 354 48.95 -28.30 -8.04
CA GLN A 354 49.99 -28.40 -9.07
C GLN A 354 50.98 -27.24 -8.97
N THR A 355 50.51 -25.99 -9.03
CA THR A 355 51.40 -24.80 -9.06
C THR A 355 51.86 -24.35 -7.68
N LYS A 356 51.24 -24.86 -6.59
CA LYS A 356 51.44 -24.40 -5.21
C LYS A 356 51.11 -22.92 -4.98
N GLU A 357 50.54 -22.22 -5.94
CA GLU A 357 50.10 -20.83 -5.79
C GLU A 357 48.77 -20.76 -5.03
N THR A 358 48.63 -19.73 -4.21
CA THR A 358 47.37 -19.41 -3.51
C THR A 358 46.57 -18.42 -4.33
N SER A 359 45.37 -18.81 -4.75
CA SER A 359 44.46 -17.94 -5.49
C SER A 359 43.09 -17.87 -4.82
N LEU A 360 42.39 -16.76 -5.06
CA LEU A 360 41.01 -16.59 -4.61
C LEU A 360 40.09 -17.33 -5.57
N VAL A 361 39.50 -18.42 -5.09
CA VAL A 361 38.58 -19.25 -5.87
C VAL A 361 37.16 -18.79 -5.62
N ASN A 362 36.50 -18.29 -6.67
CA ASN A 362 35.12 -17.85 -6.63
C ASN A 362 34.19 -19.00 -7.05
N TYR A 363 33.10 -19.20 -6.31
CA TYR A 363 32.02 -20.06 -6.78
C TYR A 363 31.19 -19.31 -7.83
N THR A 364 31.13 -19.84 -9.04
CA THR A 364 30.30 -19.29 -10.13
C THR A 364 29.51 -20.38 -10.82
N TYR A 365 28.35 -20.03 -11.33
CA TYR A 365 27.49 -20.93 -12.09
C TYR A 365 27.55 -20.56 -13.57
N GLU A 366 27.98 -21.49 -14.42
CA GLU A 366 28.05 -21.30 -15.87
C GLU A 366 26.81 -21.88 -16.55
N LEU A 367 26.11 -21.06 -17.33
CA LEU A 367 25.01 -21.49 -18.20
C LEU A 367 25.33 -21.12 -19.64
N ALA A 368 25.13 -22.07 -20.55
CA ALA A 368 25.17 -21.80 -21.98
C ALA A 368 23.81 -21.25 -22.42
N GLN A 369 23.76 -19.97 -22.78
CA GLN A 369 22.59 -19.35 -23.41
C GLN A 369 22.99 -18.89 -24.82
N ASN A 370 22.25 -19.36 -25.84
CA ASN A 370 22.46 -18.99 -27.24
C ASN A 370 23.91 -19.16 -27.71
N GLY A 371 24.56 -20.26 -27.31
CA GLY A 371 25.95 -20.57 -27.67
C GLY A 371 27.03 -19.77 -26.95
N LYS A 372 26.67 -18.80 -26.10
CA LYS A 372 27.61 -18.05 -25.25
C LYS A 372 27.53 -18.55 -23.80
N LYS A 373 28.70 -18.80 -23.20
CA LYS A 373 28.79 -19.09 -21.76
C LYS A 373 28.60 -17.81 -20.98
N GLN A 374 27.55 -17.76 -20.16
CA GLN A 374 27.33 -16.68 -19.21
C GLN A 374 27.61 -17.17 -17.80
N VAL A 375 28.30 -16.34 -17.03
CA VAL A 375 28.69 -16.61 -15.64
C VAL A 375 27.72 -15.89 -14.71
N TYR A 376 27.17 -16.62 -13.74
CA TYR A 376 26.22 -16.13 -12.76
C TYR A 376 26.73 -16.33 -11.34
N GLU A 377 26.44 -15.37 -10.47
CA GLU A 377 26.50 -15.52 -9.03
C GLU A 377 25.26 -16.31 -8.55
N ALA A 378 25.48 -17.45 -7.92
CA ALA A 378 24.39 -18.29 -7.47
C ALA A 378 23.83 -17.81 -6.13
N VAL A 379 22.51 -17.63 -6.07
CA VAL A 379 21.76 -17.26 -4.88
C VAL A 379 20.85 -18.42 -4.51
N PHE A 380 21.17 -19.13 -3.43
CA PHE A 380 20.44 -20.33 -3.05
C PHE A 380 19.29 -19.99 -2.11
N MET A 381 18.10 -20.55 -2.37
CA MET A 381 16.93 -20.39 -1.51
C MET A 381 16.94 -21.32 -0.30
N ASN A 382 17.85 -22.29 -0.26
CA ASN A 382 17.94 -23.32 0.78
C ASN A 382 19.41 -23.69 1.06
N TYR A 383 19.73 -23.88 2.34
CA TYR A 383 21.07 -24.19 2.81
C TYR A 383 21.61 -25.53 2.30
N GLU A 384 20.77 -26.57 2.27
CA GLU A 384 21.17 -27.91 1.84
C GLU A 384 21.56 -27.93 0.36
N VAL A 385 20.79 -27.21 -0.48
CA VAL A 385 21.12 -27.06 -1.91
C VAL A 385 22.45 -26.35 -2.10
N ALA A 386 22.76 -25.33 -1.29
CA ALA A 386 24.06 -24.65 -1.31
C ALA A 386 25.21 -25.61 -0.97
N LEU A 387 25.04 -26.49 0.02
CA LEU A 387 26.05 -27.50 0.38
C LEU A 387 26.23 -28.55 -0.72
N LEU A 388 25.14 -29.03 -1.33
CA LEU A 388 25.22 -29.97 -2.45
C LEU A 388 25.96 -29.37 -3.64
N ALA A 389 25.68 -28.09 -3.95
CA ALA A 389 26.35 -27.37 -5.00
C ALA A 389 27.84 -27.18 -4.72
N TRP A 390 28.21 -26.89 -3.47
CA TRP A 390 29.61 -26.82 -3.05
C TRP A 390 30.34 -28.16 -3.19
N ASN A 391 29.71 -29.27 -2.78
CA ASN A 391 30.31 -30.59 -2.93
C ASN A 391 30.60 -30.93 -4.41
N LYS A 392 29.67 -30.57 -5.31
CA LYS A 392 29.88 -30.70 -6.75
C LYS A 392 31.01 -29.80 -7.25
N PHE A 393 31.10 -28.58 -6.73
CA PHE A 393 32.17 -27.65 -7.06
C PHE A 393 33.55 -28.15 -6.64
N ILE A 394 33.67 -28.77 -5.46
CA ILE A 394 34.91 -29.41 -5.01
C ILE A 394 35.34 -30.49 -6.02
N GLN A 395 34.41 -31.36 -6.43
CA GLN A 395 34.69 -32.45 -7.38
C GLN A 395 35.13 -31.95 -8.76
N GLN A 396 34.55 -30.83 -9.23
CA GLN A 396 34.92 -30.21 -10.49
C GLN A 396 36.27 -29.49 -10.43
N ASN A 397 36.66 -29.02 -9.24
CA ASN A 397 37.88 -28.24 -8.99
C ASN A 397 38.90 -29.02 -8.16
N ASN A 398 39.12 -30.29 -8.52
CA ASN A 398 40.06 -31.17 -7.83
C ASN A 398 41.50 -30.65 -7.78
N ASN A 399 41.85 -29.69 -8.63
CA ASN A 399 43.15 -29.02 -8.66
C ASN A 399 43.38 -28.12 -7.46
N TYR A 400 42.34 -27.71 -6.73
CA TYR A 400 42.43 -26.84 -5.56
C TYR A 400 42.25 -27.63 -4.25
N ARG A 401 42.87 -27.15 -3.18
CA ARG A 401 42.63 -27.64 -1.80
C ARG A 401 41.47 -26.86 -1.19
N LEU A 402 40.24 -27.21 -1.58
CA LEU A 402 39.03 -26.55 -1.10
C LEU A 402 38.59 -27.12 0.27
N PRO A 403 38.01 -26.29 1.16
CA PRO A 403 37.47 -26.76 2.43
C PRO A 403 36.24 -27.64 2.25
N VAL A 404 36.04 -28.58 3.18
CA VAL A 404 34.90 -29.50 3.17
C VAL A 404 33.57 -28.75 3.27
N LYS A 405 33.51 -27.66 4.05
CA LYS A 405 32.34 -26.79 4.16
C LYS A 405 32.67 -25.40 3.59
N PRO A 406 31.77 -24.80 2.79
CA PRO A 406 31.95 -23.44 2.30
C PRO A 406 31.66 -22.43 3.40
N ASN A 407 32.29 -21.26 3.30
CA ASN A 407 31.85 -20.08 4.02
C ASN A 407 30.59 -19.54 3.33
N ILE A 408 29.47 -19.47 4.07
CA ILE A 408 28.17 -19.06 3.54
C ILE A 408 27.78 -17.74 4.17
N LEU A 409 27.46 -16.77 3.32
CA LEU A 409 26.88 -15.49 3.71
C LEU A 409 25.35 -15.57 3.59
N ILE A 410 24.66 -15.25 4.67
CA ILE A 410 23.20 -15.24 4.75
C ILE A 410 22.69 -13.82 4.63
N TYR A 411 21.69 -13.64 3.79
CA TYR A 411 20.96 -12.39 3.66
C TYR A 411 19.45 -12.67 3.46
N ASN A 412 18.64 -11.62 3.31
CA ASN A 412 17.21 -11.77 3.00
C ASN A 412 16.90 -11.32 1.58
N LEU A 413 15.96 -12.01 0.94
CA LEU A 413 15.58 -11.78 -0.44
C LEU A 413 15.06 -10.35 -0.65
N GLU A 414 14.26 -9.83 0.27
CA GLU A 414 13.59 -8.55 0.14
C GLU A 414 14.59 -7.38 0.12
N ASP A 415 15.52 -7.36 1.08
CA ASP A 415 16.58 -6.35 1.15
C ASP A 415 17.64 -6.59 0.06
N PHE A 416 17.83 -7.84 -0.42
CA PHE A 416 18.66 -8.14 -1.60
C PHE A 416 18.08 -7.53 -2.88
N LEU A 417 16.78 -7.70 -3.13
CA LEU A 417 16.11 -7.08 -4.29
C LEU A 417 16.19 -5.56 -4.21
N LYS A 418 15.94 -4.99 -3.02
CA LYS A 418 16.03 -3.54 -2.80
C LYS A 418 17.44 -3.00 -3.08
N PHE A 419 18.48 -3.72 -2.65
CA PHE A 419 19.87 -3.34 -2.96
C PHE A 419 20.13 -3.28 -4.47
N HIS A 420 19.49 -4.15 -5.26
CA HIS A 420 19.56 -4.15 -6.72
C HIS A 420 18.63 -3.15 -7.41
N GLU A 421 17.83 -2.38 -6.66
CA GLU A 421 16.99 -1.28 -7.17
C GLU A 421 17.65 0.09 -7.02
N ASP A 422 18.60 0.25 -6.10
CA ASP A 422 19.16 1.54 -5.73
C ASP A 422 20.18 2.06 -6.78
N GLU A 423 19.96 3.29 -7.26
CA GLU A 423 20.77 3.95 -8.30
C GLU A 423 22.23 4.17 -7.88
N ASN A 424 22.48 4.32 -6.58
CA ASN A 424 23.82 4.49 -6.00
C ASN A 424 24.62 3.17 -5.95
N SER A 425 23.99 2.03 -6.26
CA SER A 425 24.70 0.77 -6.40
C SER A 425 25.35 0.73 -7.78
N ASN A 426 26.61 1.16 -7.86
CA ASN A 426 27.47 1.18 -9.06
C ASN A 426 27.71 -0.20 -9.74
N ASN A 427 26.87 -1.21 -9.48
CA ASN A 427 27.08 -2.62 -9.83
C ASN A 427 25.91 -3.30 -10.52
N ILE A 428 24.76 -2.66 -10.73
CA ILE A 428 23.57 -3.32 -11.33
C ILE A 428 23.87 -3.85 -12.75
N ASP A 429 24.76 -3.20 -13.50
CA ASP A 429 25.15 -3.66 -14.84
C ASP A 429 26.26 -4.72 -14.86
N LYS A 430 26.94 -5.00 -13.73
CA LYS A 430 28.17 -5.82 -13.74
C LYS A 430 28.03 -7.23 -13.20
N LYS A 431 27.01 -7.54 -12.38
CA LYS A 431 26.83 -8.90 -11.83
C LYS A 431 25.48 -9.51 -12.21
N ASN A 432 25.56 -10.61 -12.94
CA ASN A 432 24.43 -11.49 -13.19
C ASN A 432 24.29 -12.44 -11.99
N PHE A 433 23.09 -12.57 -11.45
CA PHE A 433 22.79 -13.51 -10.40
C PHE A 433 21.67 -14.46 -10.83
N LEU A 434 21.75 -15.69 -10.33
CA LEU A 434 20.79 -16.75 -10.60
C LEU A 434 20.21 -17.29 -9.28
N PHE A 435 18.90 -17.22 -9.14
CA PHE A 435 18.23 -17.86 -8.02
C PHE A 435 18.11 -19.36 -8.25
N ILE A 436 18.53 -20.13 -7.25
CA ILE A 436 18.43 -21.59 -7.25
C ILE A 436 17.33 -21.98 -6.27
N PRO A 437 16.17 -22.45 -6.77
CA PRO A 437 15.04 -22.81 -5.93
C PRO A 437 15.35 -24.04 -5.05
N THR A 438 14.48 -24.29 -4.08
CA THR A 438 14.49 -25.55 -3.33
C THR A 438 14.15 -26.72 -4.24
N LYS A 439 14.54 -27.93 -3.83
CA LYS A 439 14.27 -29.15 -4.60
C LYS A 439 12.76 -29.37 -4.74
N GLU A 440 12.03 -29.16 -3.66
CA GLU A 440 10.58 -29.31 -3.57
C GLU A 440 9.85 -28.35 -4.52
N SER A 441 10.25 -27.08 -4.53
CA SER A 441 9.66 -26.09 -5.44
C SER A 441 9.96 -26.40 -6.90
N TYR A 442 11.16 -26.92 -7.21
CA TYR A 442 11.51 -27.35 -8.56
C TYR A 442 10.68 -28.56 -9.02
N GLU A 443 10.59 -29.59 -8.18
CA GLU A 443 9.79 -30.81 -8.47
C GLU A 443 8.32 -30.47 -8.66
N PHE A 444 7.76 -29.61 -7.82
CA PHE A 444 6.37 -29.16 -7.94
C PHE A 444 6.08 -28.47 -9.29
N ILE A 445 6.97 -27.59 -9.77
CA ILE A 445 6.80 -26.98 -11.09
C ILE A 445 6.91 -28.04 -12.19
N LYS A 446 7.91 -28.92 -12.11
CA LYS A 446 8.15 -29.96 -13.12
C LYS A 446 6.92 -30.86 -13.29
N ASP A 447 6.32 -31.26 -12.17
CA ASP A 447 5.11 -32.09 -12.14
C ASP A 447 3.87 -31.34 -12.63
N ASN A 448 3.77 -30.03 -12.38
CA ASN A 448 2.65 -29.25 -12.88
C ASN A 448 2.76 -28.92 -14.37
N ILE A 449 3.97 -28.71 -14.89
CA ILE A 449 4.20 -28.52 -16.32
C ILE A 449 3.81 -29.79 -17.09
N SER A 450 4.18 -30.97 -16.58
CA SER A 450 3.83 -32.25 -17.22
C SER A 450 2.33 -32.54 -17.19
N LYS A 451 1.61 -32.10 -16.13
CA LYS A 451 0.15 -32.20 -16.05
C LYS A 451 -0.58 -31.15 -16.91
N ALA A 452 -0.01 -29.96 -17.05
CA ALA A 452 -0.59 -28.86 -17.84
C ALA A 452 -0.47 -29.10 -19.35
N SER A 453 0.62 -29.72 -19.82
CA SER A 453 0.78 -30.07 -21.24
C SER A 453 -0.27 -31.07 -21.75
N GLN A 454 -0.93 -31.81 -20.85
CA GLN A 454 -2.04 -32.70 -21.17
C GLN A 454 -3.41 -31.99 -21.22
N ARG A 455 -3.52 -30.74 -20.74
CA ARG A 455 -4.77 -29.97 -20.67
C ARG A 455 -4.66 -28.64 -21.43
N TYR A 456 -4.42 -28.72 -22.73
CA TYR A 456 -4.53 -27.56 -23.61
C TYR A 456 -6.00 -27.20 -23.89
N PHE A 457 -6.58 -26.36 -23.03
CA PHE A 457 -7.74 -25.54 -23.40
C PHE A 457 -7.32 -24.06 -23.33
N PRO A 458 -7.77 -23.19 -24.25
CA PRO A 458 -7.46 -21.76 -24.21
C PRO A 458 -8.19 -21.11 -23.01
N HIS A 459 -7.54 -21.14 -21.84
CA HIS A 459 -8.08 -20.71 -20.55
C HIS A 459 -8.49 -19.22 -20.50
N THR A 460 -7.93 -18.39 -21.39
CA THR A 460 -8.20 -16.95 -21.44
C THR A 460 -9.66 -16.66 -21.82
N PHE A 461 -10.22 -17.36 -22.82
CA PHE A 461 -11.63 -17.22 -23.21
C PHE A 461 -12.58 -17.76 -22.16
N HIS A 462 -12.22 -18.90 -21.54
CA HIS A 462 -13.05 -19.53 -20.51
C HIS A 462 -13.21 -18.63 -19.27
N SER A 463 -12.13 -18.02 -18.78
CA SER A 463 -12.21 -17.15 -17.59
C SER A 463 -13.04 -15.88 -17.81
N GLN A 464 -13.00 -15.29 -19.02
CA GLN A 464 -13.77 -14.10 -19.35
C GLN A 464 -15.25 -14.43 -19.54
N PHE A 465 -15.54 -15.54 -20.21
CA PHE A 465 -16.89 -16.06 -20.36
C PHE A 465 -17.52 -16.42 -19.01
N LEU A 466 -16.77 -17.06 -18.11
CA LEU A 466 -17.21 -17.35 -16.75
C LEU A 466 -17.54 -16.08 -15.96
N ARG A 467 -16.71 -15.03 -16.07
CA ARG A 467 -17.01 -13.72 -15.44
C ARG A 467 -18.30 -13.13 -15.99
N PHE A 468 -18.47 -13.15 -17.31
CA PHE A 468 -19.70 -12.67 -17.95
C PHE A 468 -20.91 -13.48 -17.50
N GLN A 469 -20.79 -14.81 -17.47
CA GLN A 469 -21.84 -15.72 -17.01
C GLN A 469 -22.22 -15.47 -15.55
N ILE A 470 -21.26 -15.15 -14.68
CA ILE A 470 -21.55 -14.80 -13.29
C ILE A 470 -22.23 -13.44 -13.19
N ILE A 471 -21.77 -12.44 -13.95
CA ILE A 471 -22.39 -11.12 -13.95
C ILE A 471 -23.83 -11.22 -14.46
N THR A 472 -24.09 -11.95 -15.54
CA THR A 472 -25.44 -12.15 -16.06
C THR A 472 -26.30 -12.96 -15.10
N LYS A 473 -25.78 -14.04 -14.50
CA LYS A 473 -26.48 -14.78 -13.43
C LYS A 473 -26.79 -13.89 -12.23
N ARG A 474 -25.86 -13.03 -11.80
CA ARG A 474 -26.07 -12.07 -10.71
C ARG A 474 -27.11 -11.02 -11.07
N ILE A 475 -27.10 -10.49 -12.28
CA ILE A 475 -28.10 -9.53 -12.77
C ILE A 475 -29.47 -10.21 -12.80
N ILE A 476 -29.58 -11.38 -13.43
CA ILE A 476 -30.81 -12.16 -13.52
C ILE A 476 -31.33 -12.52 -12.12
N TRP A 477 -30.48 -13.00 -11.22
CA TRP A 477 -30.88 -13.33 -9.85
C TRP A 477 -31.21 -12.08 -9.02
N SER A 478 -30.54 -10.95 -9.22
CA SER A 478 -30.91 -9.70 -8.55
C SER A 478 -32.26 -9.17 -9.01
N LEU A 479 -32.65 -9.46 -10.26
CA LEU A 479 -33.94 -9.07 -10.83
C LEU A 479 -35.06 -10.08 -10.51
N THR A 480 -34.72 -11.35 -10.28
CA THR A 480 -35.70 -12.44 -10.09
C THR A 480 -35.88 -12.89 -8.64
N SER A 481 -34.88 -12.72 -7.76
CA SER A 481 -35.00 -13.10 -6.35
C SER A 481 -35.50 -11.93 -5.49
N ARG A 482 -36.68 -12.09 -4.88
CA ARG A 482 -37.26 -11.13 -3.92
C ARG A 482 -36.63 -11.22 -2.51
N GLN A 483 -35.70 -12.13 -2.28
CA GLN A 483 -34.98 -12.26 -1.01
C GLN A 483 -33.48 -12.42 -1.27
N PRO A 484 -32.62 -11.73 -0.51
CA PRO A 484 -31.19 -11.98 -0.56
C PRO A 484 -30.93 -13.40 -0.06
N ILE A 485 -30.11 -14.14 -0.82
CA ILE A 485 -29.54 -15.41 -0.35
C ILE A 485 -28.62 -15.04 0.81
N ASN A 486 -28.93 -15.52 2.02
CA ASN A 486 -27.99 -15.45 3.15
C ASN A 486 -26.73 -16.22 2.76
N TRP A 487 -25.63 -15.51 2.56
CA TRP A 487 -24.29 -16.05 2.29
C TRP A 487 -23.57 -16.38 3.57
#